data_AF-A0A4S8L667-F1
#
_entry.id   AF-A0A4S8L667-F1
#
_cell.length_a   1.000
_cell.length_b   1.000
_cell.length_c   1.000
_cell.angle_alpha   90.00
_cell.angle_beta   90.00
_cell.angle_gamma   90.00
#
_symmetry.space_group_name_H-M   'P 1'
#
loop_
_entity.id
_entity.type
_entity.pdbx_description
1 polymer ?
#
loop_
_entity_poly.entity_id
_entity_poly.type
_entity_poly.pdbx_seq_one_letter_code
_entity_poly.pdbx_strand_id
1 'polypeptide(L)'
;GAGLYVEKEHPLNRSAKLPLYLGQSNQTGELTAVKIAAELVDRNLELRIETDSKYVITLLTSKQRNQRENDGYIGTANKALLRGMIASLRRRQYKTYFKWVKGHDGHERNEGADEMARKAVTKDKASPIHLSVAPTLLATGAKLSTMTQDLAYKASQEWSPIAAKRQRTNRNILAIKDMNPNVFKR
;
A
#
# COMPACT_ATOMS: atom_id res chain seq x y z
N GLY A 1 2.53 -5.00 -13.60
CA GLY A 1 1.16 -5.41 -13.24
C GLY A 1 1.23 -6.32 -12.03
N ALA A 2 0.14 -6.99 -11.66
CA ALA A 2 0.14 -8.03 -10.63
C ALA A 2 -0.10 -9.40 -11.28
N GLY A 3 0.64 -10.41 -10.82
CA GLY A 3 0.55 -11.79 -11.32
C GLY A 3 0.32 -12.77 -10.18
N LEU A 4 -0.61 -13.69 -10.37
CA LEU A 4 -0.85 -14.84 -9.50
C LEU A 4 -0.76 -16.09 -10.37
N TYR A 5 0.08 -17.03 -9.94
CA TYR A 5 0.30 -18.28 -10.65
C TYR A 5 0.35 -19.44 -9.65
N VAL A 6 -0.33 -20.53 -9.95
CA VAL A 6 -0.37 -21.75 -9.13
C VAL A 6 0.39 -22.87 -9.83
N GLU A 7 -0.03 -23.19 -11.06
CA GLU A 7 0.54 -24.17 -11.97
C GLU A 7 -0.01 -23.94 -13.38
N LYS A 8 0.47 -24.69 -14.37
CA LYS A 8 0.06 -24.53 -15.76
C LYS A 8 -1.45 -24.77 -15.89
N GLU A 9 -2.13 -23.86 -16.61
CA GLU A 9 -3.58 -23.93 -16.90
C GLU A 9 -4.51 -23.92 -15.66
N HIS A 10 -4.00 -23.62 -14.47
CA HIS A 10 -4.81 -23.58 -13.27
C HIS A 10 -5.87 -22.47 -13.30
N PRO A 11 -7.13 -22.74 -12.91
CA PRO A 11 -8.23 -21.78 -13.00
C PRO A 11 -8.07 -20.56 -12.09
N LEU A 12 -7.18 -20.60 -11.09
CA LEU A 12 -6.85 -19.46 -10.22
C LEU A 12 -5.72 -18.56 -10.75
N ASN A 13 -5.08 -18.91 -11.87
CA ASN A 13 -4.06 -18.05 -12.46
C ASN A 13 -4.67 -16.70 -12.87
N ARG A 14 -4.05 -15.59 -12.47
CA ARG A 14 -4.56 -14.24 -12.76
C ARG A 14 -3.44 -13.30 -13.15
N SER A 15 -3.73 -12.48 -14.15
CA SER A 15 -2.96 -11.30 -14.53
C SER A 15 -3.84 -10.07 -14.29
N ALA A 16 -3.43 -9.15 -13.44
CA ALA A 16 -4.21 -7.96 -13.08
C ALA A 16 -3.43 -6.68 -13.40
N LYS A 17 -3.97 -5.87 -14.32
CA LYS A 17 -3.39 -4.57 -14.67
C LYS A 17 -3.71 -3.59 -13.55
N LEU A 18 -2.68 -2.91 -13.02
CA LEU A 18 -2.87 -1.94 -11.96
C LEU A 18 -3.65 -0.73 -12.52
N PRO A 19 -4.70 -0.26 -11.83
CA PRO A 19 -5.41 0.95 -12.17
C PRO A 19 -4.55 2.19 -11.88
N LEU A 20 -4.81 3.28 -12.59
CA LEU A 20 -4.01 4.51 -12.54
C LEU A 20 -4.04 5.22 -11.18
N TYR A 21 -5.08 4.99 -10.36
CA TYR A 21 -5.15 5.52 -9.00
C TYR A 21 -4.21 4.82 -8.01
N LEU A 22 -3.60 3.70 -8.41
CA LEU A 22 -2.54 3.04 -7.65
C LEU A 22 -1.18 3.40 -8.24
N GLY A 23 -0.16 3.50 -7.38
CA GLY A 23 1.20 3.72 -7.80
C GLY A 23 1.66 2.64 -8.79
N GLN A 24 2.27 3.06 -9.90
CA GLN A 24 2.82 2.13 -10.90
C GLN A 24 4.23 1.72 -10.47
N SER A 25 4.32 0.73 -9.58
CA SER A 25 5.59 0.19 -9.10
C SER A 25 5.51 -1.32 -8.88
N ASN A 26 6.68 -1.99 -8.89
CA ASN A 26 6.77 -3.42 -8.62
C ASN A 26 6.16 -3.78 -7.26
N GLN A 27 6.50 -3.02 -6.21
CA GLN A 27 5.94 -3.18 -4.87
C GLN A 27 4.40 -3.12 -4.86
N THR A 28 3.80 -2.22 -5.64
CA THR A 28 2.33 -2.11 -5.73
C THR A 28 1.73 -3.34 -6.44
N GLY A 29 2.41 -3.84 -7.47
CA GLY A 29 2.05 -5.09 -8.15
C GLY A 29 2.10 -6.29 -7.22
N GLU A 30 3.16 -6.42 -6.43
CA GLU A 30 3.36 -7.50 -5.46
C GLU A 30 2.28 -7.48 -4.36
N LEU A 31 2.03 -6.32 -3.74
CA LEU A 31 0.96 -6.18 -2.74
C LEU A 31 -0.42 -6.51 -3.31
N THR A 32 -0.67 -6.12 -4.55
CA THR A 32 -1.91 -6.42 -5.26
C THR A 32 -2.05 -7.92 -5.49
N ALA A 33 -0.98 -8.61 -5.90
CA ALA A 33 -0.99 -10.05 -6.12
C ALA A 33 -1.36 -10.81 -4.83
N VAL A 34 -0.76 -10.44 -3.71
CA VAL A 34 -1.10 -11.02 -2.39
C VAL A 34 -2.56 -10.78 -2.02
N LYS A 35 -3.07 -9.56 -2.22
CA LYS A 35 -4.48 -9.24 -1.96
C LYS A 35 -5.41 -10.10 -2.80
N ILE A 36 -5.13 -10.22 -4.11
CA ILE A 36 -5.93 -11.04 -5.04
C ILE A 36 -5.90 -12.51 -4.60
N ALA A 37 -4.72 -13.05 -4.26
CA ALA A 37 -4.60 -14.43 -3.78
C ALA A 37 -5.44 -14.68 -2.52
N ALA A 38 -5.38 -13.76 -1.55
CA ALA A 38 -6.14 -13.85 -0.32
C ALA A 38 -7.67 -13.78 -0.53
N GLU A 39 -8.12 -13.14 -1.60
CA GLU A 39 -9.54 -12.98 -1.96
C GLU A 39 -10.10 -14.12 -2.80
N LEU A 40 -9.29 -14.69 -3.70
CA LEU A 40 -9.72 -15.73 -4.62
C LEU A 40 -9.72 -17.12 -4.00
N VAL A 41 -8.74 -17.42 -3.16
CA VAL A 41 -8.64 -18.73 -2.51
C VAL A 41 -9.69 -18.80 -1.40
N ASP A 42 -10.40 -19.93 -1.29
CA ASP A 42 -11.38 -20.17 -0.24
C ASP A 42 -10.78 -19.83 1.14
N ARG A 43 -11.52 -19.05 1.94
CA ARG A 43 -11.10 -18.55 3.25
C ARG A 43 -10.95 -19.64 4.29
N ASN A 44 -11.57 -20.80 4.05
CA ASN A 44 -11.55 -21.96 4.94
C ASN A 44 -10.38 -22.90 4.65
N LEU A 45 -9.64 -22.65 3.56
CA LEU A 45 -8.46 -23.42 3.19
C LEU A 45 -7.17 -22.71 3.59
N GLU A 46 -6.15 -23.52 3.81
CA GLU A 46 -4.79 -23.04 4.00
C GLU A 46 -4.28 -22.35 2.73
N LEU A 47 -3.67 -21.17 2.90
CA LEU A 47 -3.07 -20.43 1.79
C LEU A 47 -1.55 -20.39 1.98
N ARG A 48 -0.79 -20.88 1.00
CA ARG A 48 0.67 -20.76 0.94
C ARG A 48 1.04 -19.82 -0.19
N ILE A 49 1.69 -18.70 0.15
CA ILE A 49 2.17 -17.71 -0.81
C ILE A 49 3.69 -17.82 -0.88
N GLU A 50 4.19 -18.17 -2.06
CA GLU A 50 5.61 -18.08 -2.40
C GLU A 50 5.85 -16.75 -3.13
N THR A 51 6.84 -15.98 -2.68
CA THR A 51 7.19 -14.69 -3.30
C THR A 51 8.67 -14.38 -3.11
N ASP A 52 9.30 -13.81 -4.12
CA ASP A 52 10.65 -13.27 -4.06
C ASP A 52 10.71 -11.85 -3.48
N SER A 53 9.55 -11.20 -3.28
CA SER A 53 9.45 -9.87 -2.71
C SER A 53 9.82 -9.84 -1.23
N LYS A 54 11.06 -9.43 -0.98
CA LYS A 54 11.52 -9.08 0.37
C LYS A 54 10.65 -7.98 0.99
N TYR A 55 10.11 -7.08 0.17
CA TYR A 55 9.23 -6.01 0.62
C TYR A 55 7.94 -6.57 1.23
N VAL A 56 7.23 -7.44 0.53
CA VAL A 56 6.02 -8.11 1.02
C VAL A 56 6.32 -8.91 2.29
N ILE A 57 7.38 -9.73 2.27
CA ILE A 57 7.74 -10.58 3.41
C ILE A 57 8.03 -9.73 4.65
N THR A 58 8.86 -8.68 4.50
CA THR A 58 9.19 -7.78 5.62
C THR A 58 7.96 -7.05 6.12
N LEU A 59 7.10 -6.57 5.21
CA LEU A 59 5.90 -5.84 5.56
C LEU A 59 4.89 -6.70 6.33
N LEU A 60 4.80 -8.00 6.05
CA LEU A 60 3.83 -8.90 6.69
C LEU A 60 4.34 -9.58 7.96
N THR A 61 5.64 -9.81 8.06
CA THR A 61 6.26 -10.55 9.18
C THR A 61 6.92 -9.66 10.22
N SER A 62 7.30 -8.43 9.89
CA SER A 62 8.00 -7.55 10.82
C SER A 62 7.10 -6.87 11.85
N LYS A 63 7.70 -6.45 12.98
CA LYS A 63 7.07 -5.58 13.98
C LYS A 63 6.56 -4.26 13.38
N GLN A 64 7.11 -3.83 12.24
CA GLN A 64 6.69 -2.61 11.55
C GLN A 64 5.25 -2.69 11.06
N ARG A 65 4.72 -3.90 10.80
CA ARG A 65 3.30 -4.07 10.45
C ARG A 65 2.40 -3.53 11.56
N ASN A 66 2.64 -3.99 12.78
CA ASN A 66 1.86 -3.59 13.96
C ASN A 66 2.04 -2.10 14.23
N GLN A 67 3.25 -1.56 14.03
CA GLN A 67 3.49 -0.12 14.16
C GLN A 67 2.69 0.68 13.13
N ARG A 68 2.70 0.31 11.86
CA ARG A 68 1.92 1.00 10.81
C ARG A 68 0.42 0.98 11.08
N GLU A 69 -0.09 -0.11 11.65
CA GLU A 69 -1.47 -0.20 12.09
C GLU A 69 -1.76 0.73 13.27
N ASN A 70 -0.87 0.75 14.28
CA ASN A 70 -0.96 1.70 15.39
C ASN A 70 -0.88 3.15 14.90
N ASP A 71 -0.10 3.41 13.85
CA ASP A 71 0.05 4.74 13.26
C ASP A 71 -1.09 5.08 12.29
N GLY A 72 -2.08 4.20 12.12
CA GLY A 72 -3.20 4.41 11.19
C GLY A 72 -2.78 4.54 9.73
N TYR A 73 -1.58 4.05 9.37
CA TYR A 73 -0.96 4.17 8.05
C TYR A 73 -0.72 5.61 7.57
N ILE A 74 -0.66 6.58 8.50
CA ILE A 74 -0.30 7.97 8.18
C ILE A 74 1.13 7.99 7.62
N GLY A 75 1.36 8.81 6.59
CA GLY A 75 2.64 8.96 5.90
C GLY A 75 3.06 7.73 5.10
N THR A 76 2.21 6.69 5.00
CA THR A 76 2.55 5.44 4.31
C THR A 76 2.07 5.48 2.87
N ALA A 77 3.00 5.29 1.92
CA ALA A 77 2.67 5.09 0.52
C ALA A 77 1.76 3.88 0.33
N ASN A 78 0.82 3.95 -0.62
CA ASN A 78 -0.14 2.88 -0.90
C ASN A 78 -0.99 2.45 0.32
N LYS A 79 -1.22 3.34 1.31
CA LYS A 79 -1.97 3.03 2.54
C LYS A 79 -3.32 2.33 2.31
N ALA A 80 -4.07 2.73 1.29
CA ALA A 80 -5.37 2.12 0.96
C ALA A 80 -5.21 0.66 0.50
N LEU A 81 -4.22 0.37 -0.35
CA LEU A 81 -3.92 -1.00 -0.79
C LEU A 81 -3.40 -1.86 0.36
N LEU A 82 -2.54 -1.32 1.21
CA LEU A 82 -2.02 -2.04 2.38
C LEU A 82 -3.13 -2.43 3.36
N ARG A 83 -4.01 -1.48 3.70
CA ARG A 83 -5.21 -1.74 4.51
C ARG A 83 -6.09 -2.80 3.85
N GLY A 84 -6.32 -2.65 2.55
CA GLY A 84 -7.04 -3.60 1.70
C GLY A 84 -6.50 -5.02 1.76
N MET A 85 -5.19 -5.18 1.61
CA MET A 85 -4.50 -6.46 1.60
C MET A 85 -4.50 -7.11 2.98
N ILE A 86 -4.12 -6.37 4.03
CA ILE A 86 -4.06 -6.88 5.41
C ILE A 86 -5.44 -7.35 5.86
N ALA A 87 -6.49 -6.61 5.54
CA ALA A 87 -7.83 -7.02 5.88
C ALA A 87 -8.31 -8.24 5.09
N SER A 88 -7.97 -8.36 3.80
CA SER A 88 -8.25 -9.58 3.03
C SER A 88 -7.58 -10.80 3.63
N LEU A 89 -6.35 -10.66 4.15
CA LEU A 89 -5.64 -11.71 4.89
C LEU A 89 -6.32 -12.02 6.23
N ARG A 90 -6.72 -11.00 7.02
CA ARG A 90 -7.41 -11.18 8.32
C ARG A 90 -8.79 -11.82 8.21
N ARG A 91 -9.46 -11.63 7.08
CA ARG A 91 -10.79 -12.20 6.82
C ARG A 91 -10.75 -13.71 6.60
N ARG A 92 -9.57 -14.30 6.36
CA ARG A 92 -9.40 -15.73 6.19
C ARG A 92 -9.55 -16.44 7.54
N GLN A 93 -10.24 -17.57 7.55
CA GLN A 93 -10.45 -18.36 8.78
C GLN A 93 -9.26 -19.27 9.05
N TYR A 94 -8.61 -19.75 7.99
CA TYR A 94 -7.44 -20.61 8.10
C TYR A 94 -6.13 -19.85 7.91
N LYS A 95 -5.03 -20.50 8.31
CA LYS A 95 -3.69 -19.90 8.31
C LYS A 95 -3.23 -19.56 6.90
N THR A 96 -2.53 -18.44 6.80
CA THR A 96 -1.79 -18.04 5.60
C THR A 96 -0.30 -18.07 5.89
N TYR A 97 0.46 -18.81 5.09
CA TYR A 97 1.90 -18.95 5.21
C TYR A 97 2.60 -18.21 4.07
N PHE A 98 3.71 -17.58 4.40
CA PHE A 98 4.57 -16.91 3.45
C PHE A 98 5.92 -17.60 3.41
N LYS A 99 6.39 -17.90 2.20
CA LYS A 99 7.72 -18.46 1.96
C LYS A 99 8.45 -17.53 1.01
N TRP A 100 9.60 -17.04 1.45
CA TRP A 100 10.50 -16.31 0.58
C TRP A 100 11.19 -17.31 -0.34
N VAL A 101 11.15 -17.04 -1.64
CA VAL A 101 11.89 -17.79 -2.66
C VAL A 101 12.90 -16.86 -3.33
N LYS A 102 13.99 -17.42 -3.85
CA LYS A 102 14.96 -16.63 -4.59
C LYS A 102 14.42 -16.36 -6.00
N GLY A 103 14.38 -15.09 -6.40
CA GLY A 103 13.97 -14.72 -7.76
C GLY A 103 14.97 -15.22 -8.81
N HIS A 104 14.49 -15.52 -10.01
CA HIS A 104 15.29 -15.96 -11.17
C HIS A 104 16.18 -17.19 -10.95
N ASP A 105 15.74 -18.13 -10.11
CA ASP A 105 16.49 -19.35 -9.78
C ASP A 105 15.91 -20.61 -10.47
N GLY A 106 15.09 -20.46 -11.52
CA GLY A 106 14.42 -21.60 -12.17
C GLY A 106 13.15 -22.08 -11.45
N HIS A 107 12.62 -21.29 -10.50
CA HIS A 107 11.39 -21.63 -9.81
C HIS A 107 10.17 -21.41 -10.72
N GLU A 108 9.66 -22.49 -11.30
CA GLU A 108 8.53 -22.50 -12.25
C GLU A 108 7.36 -21.61 -11.81
N ARG A 109 6.95 -21.69 -10.52
CA ARG A 109 5.84 -20.87 -10.01
C ARG A 109 6.14 -19.38 -9.97
N ASN A 110 7.36 -18.99 -9.62
CA ASN A 110 7.78 -17.59 -9.58
C ASN A 110 7.85 -17.03 -11.00
N GLU A 111 8.44 -17.77 -11.92
CA GLU A 111 8.55 -17.37 -13.33
C GLU A 111 7.16 -17.26 -13.99
N GLY A 112 6.25 -18.19 -13.68
CA GLY A 112 4.86 -18.10 -14.10
C GLY A 112 4.15 -16.87 -13.53
N ALA A 113 4.40 -16.51 -12.26
CA ALA A 113 3.85 -15.29 -11.67
C ALA A 113 4.41 -14.03 -12.34
N ASP A 114 5.71 -13.99 -12.64
CA ASP A 114 6.36 -12.89 -13.36
C ASP A 114 5.80 -12.73 -14.77
N GLU A 115 5.56 -13.85 -15.47
CA GLU A 115 4.92 -13.84 -16.78
C GLU A 115 3.49 -13.29 -16.70
N MET A 116 2.71 -13.71 -15.71
CA MET A 116 1.36 -13.17 -15.47
C MET A 116 1.40 -11.66 -15.17
N ALA A 117 2.39 -11.19 -14.41
CA ALA A 117 2.57 -9.78 -14.09
C ALA A 117 2.97 -8.94 -15.31
N ARG A 118 3.77 -9.50 -16.23
CA ARG A 118 4.11 -8.90 -17.53
C ARG A 118 2.90 -8.85 -18.47
N LYS A 119 2.18 -9.97 -18.62
CA LYS A 119 0.91 -10.04 -19.37
C LYS A 119 -0.13 -9.04 -18.86
N ALA A 120 -0.13 -8.75 -17.57
CA ALA A 120 -1.03 -7.75 -17.00
C ALA A 120 -0.75 -6.33 -17.52
N VAL A 121 0.50 -5.95 -17.76
CA VAL A 121 0.85 -4.59 -18.21
C VAL A 121 0.33 -4.33 -19.63
N THR A 122 0.36 -5.35 -20.48
CA THR A 122 -0.06 -5.26 -21.89
C THR A 122 -1.57 -5.25 -22.09
N LYS A 123 -2.37 -5.50 -21.04
CA LYS A 123 -3.83 -5.40 -21.13
C LYS A 123 -4.22 -3.97 -21.47
N ASP A 124 -5.26 -3.80 -22.26
CA ASP A 124 -5.80 -2.47 -22.58
C ASP A 124 -6.40 -1.81 -21.31
N LYS A 125 -7.34 -2.51 -20.68
CA LYS A 125 -8.08 -2.03 -19.50
C LYS A 125 -7.44 -2.41 -18.17
N ALA A 126 -7.51 -1.50 -17.22
CA ALA A 126 -7.16 -1.76 -15.83
C ALA A 126 -8.07 -2.85 -15.22
N SER A 127 -7.52 -3.69 -14.35
CA SER A 127 -8.31 -4.68 -13.64
C SER A 127 -8.99 -4.03 -12.42
N PRO A 128 -10.24 -4.42 -12.10
CA PRO A 128 -10.93 -3.89 -10.93
C PRO A 128 -10.24 -4.40 -9.66
N ILE A 129 -9.63 -3.50 -8.89
CA ILE A 129 -9.01 -3.82 -7.60
C ILE A 129 -9.78 -3.07 -6.52
N HIS A 130 -10.60 -3.82 -5.77
CA HIS A 130 -11.42 -3.27 -4.69
C HIS A 130 -10.54 -2.96 -3.48
N LEU A 131 -10.30 -1.67 -3.23
CA LEU A 131 -9.58 -1.20 -2.04
C LEU A 131 -10.48 -1.12 -0.79
N SER A 132 -11.80 -1.29 -0.95
CA SER A 132 -12.76 -1.25 0.15
C SER A 132 -12.53 -2.40 1.12
N VAL A 133 -12.66 -2.11 2.40
CA VAL A 133 -12.48 -3.08 3.48
C VAL A 133 -13.69 -3.04 4.41
N ALA A 134 -14.09 -4.20 4.94
CA ALA A 134 -15.11 -4.27 5.98
C ALA A 134 -14.70 -3.41 7.20
N PRO A 135 -15.57 -2.55 7.74
CA PRO A 135 -15.25 -1.67 8.87
C PRO A 135 -14.69 -2.40 10.09
N THR A 136 -15.15 -3.64 10.33
CA THR A 136 -14.70 -4.50 11.44
C THR A 136 -13.24 -4.95 11.34
N LEU A 137 -12.64 -4.90 10.15
CA LEU A 137 -11.26 -5.32 9.90
C LEU A 137 -10.31 -4.14 9.66
N LEU A 138 -10.84 -2.91 9.69
CA LEU A 138 -10.07 -1.69 9.47
C LEU A 138 -9.57 -1.11 10.79
N ALA A 139 -8.29 -0.74 10.82
CA ALA A 139 -7.84 0.32 11.70
C ALA A 139 -8.60 1.60 11.31
N THR A 140 -9.40 2.15 12.23
CA THR A 140 -10.22 3.36 12.02
C THR A 140 -9.39 4.64 12.04
N GLY A 141 -8.18 4.58 12.58
CA GLY A 141 -7.23 5.69 12.64
C GLY A 141 -5.96 5.29 13.38
N ALA A 142 -5.12 6.27 13.71
CA ALA A 142 -3.97 6.05 14.58
C ALA A 142 -4.42 5.85 16.03
N LYS A 143 -3.76 4.94 16.74
CA LYS A 143 -3.97 4.67 18.15
C LYS A 143 -3.43 5.85 18.97
N LEU A 144 -4.33 6.57 19.63
CA LEU A 144 -3.99 7.77 20.42
C LEU A 144 -2.94 7.50 21.50
N SER A 145 -2.99 6.35 22.16
CA SER A 145 -2.05 6.01 23.24
C SER A 145 -0.59 5.87 22.77
N THR A 146 -0.35 5.68 21.47
CA THR A 146 0.99 5.53 20.88
C THR A 146 1.32 6.65 19.90
N MET A 147 0.42 7.63 19.74
CA MET A 147 0.57 8.70 18.77
C MET A 147 1.58 9.73 19.24
N THR A 148 2.58 10.02 18.42
CA THR A 148 3.55 11.10 18.67
C THR A 148 3.04 12.43 18.12
N GLN A 149 3.58 13.54 18.62
CA GLN A 149 3.26 14.88 18.09
C GLN A 149 3.59 15.01 16.60
N ASP A 150 4.72 14.45 16.15
CA ASP A 150 5.11 14.41 14.73
C ASP A 150 4.07 13.64 13.89
N LEU A 151 3.60 12.48 14.37
CA LEU A 151 2.57 11.71 13.68
C LEU A 151 1.23 12.48 13.62
N ALA A 152 0.85 13.14 14.71
CA ALA A 152 -0.35 13.98 14.76
C ALA A 152 -0.27 15.17 13.79
N TYR A 153 0.92 15.77 13.67
CA TYR A 153 1.17 16.83 12.72
C TYR A 153 1.05 16.33 11.27
N LYS A 154 1.66 15.19 10.93
CA LYS A 154 1.50 14.55 9.62
C LYS A 154 0.05 14.19 9.31
N ALA A 155 -0.69 13.68 10.29
CA ALA A 155 -2.13 13.40 10.15
C ALA A 155 -2.89 14.66 9.75
N SER A 156 -2.64 15.75 10.46
CA SER A 156 -3.27 17.06 10.23
C SER A 156 -2.92 17.63 8.85
N GLN A 157 -1.70 17.41 8.37
CA GLN A 157 -1.27 17.78 7.02
C GLN A 157 -1.99 16.95 5.95
N GLU A 158 -2.16 15.64 6.16
CA GLU A 158 -2.88 14.77 5.22
C GLU A 158 -4.38 15.03 5.19
N TRP A 159 -4.98 15.39 6.33
CA TRP A 159 -6.42 15.66 6.45
C TRP A 159 -6.78 17.09 6.07
N SER A 160 -5.84 18.02 6.15
CA SER A 160 -6.05 19.36 5.60
C SER A 160 -6.08 19.27 4.08
N PRO A 161 -7.22 19.55 3.43
CA PRO A 161 -7.22 19.71 1.99
C PRO A 161 -6.36 20.96 1.69
N ILE A 162 -5.20 20.72 1.08
CA ILE A 162 -4.35 21.67 0.34
C ILE A 162 -4.62 23.14 0.73
N ALA A 163 -3.85 23.65 1.70
CA ALA A 163 -3.78 25.08 1.98
C ALA A 163 -5.13 25.78 2.29
N ALA A 164 -5.57 25.70 3.54
CA ALA A 164 -5.88 26.95 4.22
C ALA A 164 -4.56 27.74 4.29
N LYS A 165 -4.12 28.34 3.17
CA LYS A 165 -3.00 29.28 3.10
C LYS A 165 -3.31 30.28 4.20
N ARG A 166 -2.59 30.18 5.33
CA ARG A 166 -2.82 31.03 6.49
C ARG A 166 -2.69 32.45 5.98
N GLN A 167 -3.82 33.13 5.76
CA GLN A 167 -3.83 34.45 5.14
C GLN A 167 -2.89 35.39 5.90
N ARG A 168 -2.83 35.22 7.23
CA ARG A 168 -1.90 35.90 8.14
C ARG A 168 -0.42 35.70 7.83
N THR A 169 0.02 34.48 7.50
CA THR A 169 1.43 34.21 7.17
C THR A 169 1.81 34.85 5.83
N ASN A 170 0.94 34.77 4.82
CA ASN A 170 1.17 35.47 3.55
C ASN A 170 1.14 36.99 3.71
N ARG A 171 0.22 37.52 4.54
CA ARG A 171 0.15 38.95 4.85
C ARG A 171 1.43 39.45 5.54
N ASN A 172 1.97 38.67 6.47
CA ASN A 172 3.22 39.02 7.16
C ASN A 172 4.42 38.97 6.21
N ILE A 173 4.50 37.98 5.32
CA ILE A 173 5.58 37.92 4.31
C ILE A 173 5.49 39.09 3.31
N LEU A 174 4.29 39.46 2.88
CA LEU A 174 4.07 40.64 2.03
C LEU A 174 4.46 41.93 2.76
N ALA A 175 4.03 42.10 4.01
CA ALA A 175 4.38 43.27 4.81
C ALA A 175 5.90 43.43 5.03
N ILE A 176 6.63 42.32 5.18
CA ILE A 176 8.09 42.33 5.30
C ILE A 176 8.77 42.66 3.96
N LYS A 177 8.21 42.21 2.83
CA LYS A 177 8.72 42.57 1.49
C LYS A 177 8.44 44.03 1.11
N ASP A 178 7.33 44.59 1.60
CA ASP A 178 6.95 45.99 1.39
C ASP A 178 7.68 46.95 2.36
N MET A 179 8.35 46.42 3.40
CA MET A 179 9.28 47.20 4.22
C MET A 179 10.56 47.52 3.43
N ASN A 180 10.59 48.74 2.90
CA ASN A 180 11.71 49.32 2.17
C ASN A 180 13.04 49.21 2.97
N PRO A 181 14.13 48.62 2.44
CA PRO A 181 15.39 48.45 3.18
C PRO A 181 16.12 49.75 3.52
N ASN A 182 15.62 50.91 3.09
CA ASN A 182 16.20 52.22 3.38
C ASN A 182 15.83 52.82 4.75
N VAL A 183 15.10 52.10 5.61
CA VAL A 183 14.70 52.62 6.94
C VAL A 183 15.81 52.49 8.00
N PHE A 184 16.89 51.73 7.74
CA PHE A 184 17.97 51.50 8.71
C PHE A 184 19.31 52.16 8.37
N LYS A 185 19.35 53.17 7.48
CA LYS A 185 20.52 54.04 7.34
C LYS A 185 20.26 55.38 8.06
N ARG A 186 20.69 55.46 9.31
CA ARG A 186 21.09 56.70 9.98
C ARG A 186 22.50 56.51 10.52
#